data_AF-A0A2S7K2U5-F1
#
_entry.id   AF-A0A2S7K2U5-F1
#
_cell.length_a   1.000
_cell.length_b   1.000
_cell.length_c   1.000
_cell.angle_alpha   90.00
_cell.angle_beta   90.00
_cell.angle_gamma   90.00
#
_symmetry.space_group_name_H-M   'P 1'
#
loop_
_entity.id
_entity.type
_entity.pdbx_description
1 polymer ?
#
loop_
_entity_poly.entity_id
_entity_poly.type
_entity_poly.pdbx_seq_one_letter_code
_entity_poly.pdbx_strand_id
1 'polypeptide(L)'
;MNKINDLAGKVFMNRYLVGGFVLVIVAITLTLDVMGLVHPCPYCRTERAALGILSLILLLKGEHALFWRFIAALAGVYGLIVGVMQNFNHVKKINKGEFDWAALTFDHPWILSGLAVTALVWLLFLILGLAKPFGGKSPLENRA
;
A
#
# COMPACT_ATOMS: atom_id res chain seq x y z
N MET A 1 12.63 -5.32 24.28
CA MET A 1 11.39 -5.27 23.45
C MET A 1 10.77 -3.88 23.37
N ASN A 2 10.62 -3.12 24.47
CA ASN A 2 9.96 -1.81 24.44
C ASN A 2 10.63 -0.76 23.52
N LYS A 3 11.97 -0.73 23.47
CA LYS A 3 12.72 0.27 22.66
C LYS A 3 12.61 0.03 21.15
N ILE A 4 12.51 -1.23 20.73
CA ILE A 4 12.38 -1.61 19.31
C ILE A 4 10.96 -1.29 18.82
N ASN A 5 9.94 -1.61 19.64
CA ASN A 5 8.55 -1.31 19.31
C ASN A 5 8.27 0.20 19.25
N ASP A 6 8.90 0.97 20.15
CA ASP A 6 8.81 2.44 20.14
C ASP A 6 9.48 3.05 18.89
N LEU A 7 10.65 2.53 18.50
CA LEU A 7 11.33 2.95 17.28
C LEU A 7 10.54 2.58 16.03
N ALA A 8 10.03 1.35 15.95
CA ALA A 8 9.19 0.89 14.85
C ALA A 8 7.93 1.75 14.74
N GLY A 9 7.24 2.02 15.84
CA GLY A 9 6.08 2.91 15.87
C GLY A 9 6.40 4.31 15.34
N LYS A 10 7.53 4.90 15.76
CA LYS A 10 7.99 6.21 15.24
C LYS A 10 8.25 6.19 13.74
N VAL A 11 8.85 5.12 13.22
CA VAL A 11 9.13 4.96 11.79
C VAL A 11 7.83 4.81 10.99
N PHE A 12 6.92 3.93 11.42
CA PHE A 12 5.64 3.71 10.73
C PHE A 12 4.71 4.92 10.74
N MET A 13 4.85 5.80 11.74
CA MET A 13 4.09 7.05 11.83
C MET A 13 4.77 8.22 11.08
N ASN A 14 6.04 8.08 10.68
CA ASN A 14 6.73 9.11 9.92
C ASN A 14 6.32 9.08 8.45
N ARG A 15 5.35 9.93 8.11
CA ARG A 15 4.73 10.06 6.79
C ARG A 15 5.74 10.20 5.65
N TYR A 16 6.78 11.01 5.84
CA TYR A 16 7.82 11.22 4.82
C TYR A 16 8.65 9.99 4.57
N LEU A 17 9.01 9.29 5.64
CA LEU A 17 9.87 8.12 5.55
C LEU A 17 9.10 6.96 4.91
N VAL A 18 7.85 6.74 5.34
CA VAL A 18 6.97 5.71 4.77
C VAL A 18 6.63 6.03 3.31
N GLY A 19 6.18 7.25 3.01
CA GLY A 19 5.84 7.67 1.65
C GLY A 19 7.04 7.64 0.71
N GLY A 20 8.19 8.12 1.15
CA GLY A 20 9.43 8.07 0.39
C GLY A 20 9.89 6.64 0.11
N PHE A 21 9.86 5.77 1.13
CA PHE A 21 10.24 4.37 0.99
C PHE A 21 9.34 3.63 0.00
N VAL A 22 8.02 3.77 0.12
CA VAL A 22 7.08 3.14 -0.81
C VAL A 22 7.27 3.68 -2.23
N LEU A 23 7.46 4.99 -2.38
CA LEU A 23 7.69 5.61 -3.69
C LEU A 23 8.96 5.06 -4.36
N VAL A 24 10.04 4.87 -3.61
CA VAL A 24 11.28 4.26 -4.13
C VAL A 24 11.03 2.83 -4.61
N ILE A 25 10.30 2.02 -3.85
CA ILE A 25 9.93 0.66 -4.26
C ILE A 25 9.10 0.68 -5.54
N VAL A 26 8.11 1.57 -5.63
CA VAL A 26 7.27 1.74 -6.83
C VAL A 26 8.12 2.15 -8.03
N ALA A 27 9.05 3.09 -7.87
CA ALA A 27 9.94 3.54 -8.95
C ALA A 27 10.85 2.41 -9.46
N ILE A 28 11.44 1.63 -8.56
CA ILE A 28 12.27 0.47 -8.91
C ILE A 28 11.44 -0.56 -9.66
N THR A 29 10.30 -0.95 -9.10
CA THR A 29 9.43 -1.99 -9.71
C THR A 29 8.83 -1.55 -11.04
N LEU A 30 8.52 -0.26 -11.21
CA LEU A 30 8.08 0.32 -12.48
C LEU A 30 9.21 0.29 -13.52
N THR A 31 10.45 0.61 -13.12
CA THR A 31 11.61 0.54 -14.00
C THR A 31 11.83 -0.89 -14.49
N LEU A 32 11.76 -1.88 -13.59
CA LEU A 32 11.88 -3.30 -13.94
C LEU A 32 10.74 -3.77 -14.89
N ASP A 33 9.51 -3.26 -14.70
CA ASP A 33 8.37 -3.54 -15.59
C ASP A 33 8.57 -2.96 -16.99
N VAL A 34 9.02 -1.70 -17.08
CA VAL A 34 9.29 -1.01 -18.37
C VAL A 34 10.44 -1.66 -19.13
N MET A 35 11.46 -2.14 -18.41
CA MET A 35 12.58 -2.88 -19.01
C MET A 35 12.20 -4.31 -19.44
N GLY A 36 10.97 -4.77 -19.15
CA GLY A 36 10.50 -6.11 -19.52
C GLY A 36 11.16 -7.25 -18.73
N LEU A 37 11.79 -6.96 -17.59
CA LEU A 37 12.41 -7.98 -16.73
C LEU A 37 11.39 -8.70 -15.84
N VAL A 38 10.14 -8.25 -15.80
CA VAL A 38 9.07 -8.81 -14.97
C VAL A 38 7.86 -9.12 -15.84
N HIS A 39 7.16 -10.22 -15.52
CA HIS A 39 5.94 -10.59 -16.23
C HIS A 39 4.89 -9.47 -16.20
N PRO A 40 4.29 -9.13 -17.35
CA PRO A 40 3.29 -8.07 -17.41
C PRO A 40 2.03 -8.52 -16.69
N CYS A 41 1.81 -7.98 -15.49
CA CYS A 41 0.61 -8.23 -14.70
C CYS A 41 -0.27 -6.97 -14.64
N PRO A 42 -1.48 -6.99 -15.22
CA PRO A 42 -2.35 -5.81 -15.26
C PRO A 42 -2.81 -5.38 -13.85
N TYR A 43 -3.02 -6.34 -12.95
CA TYR A 43 -3.37 -6.07 -11.56
C TYR A 43 -2.22 -5.35 -10.84
N CYS A 44 -1.00 -5.89 -10.91
CA CYS A 44 0.17 -5.31 -10.25
C CYS A 44 0.50 -3.90 -10.77
N ARG A 45 0.35 -3.65 -12.08
CA ARG A 45 0.57 -2.31 -12.64
C ARG A 45 -0.41 -1.29 -12.05
N THR A 46 -1.66 -1.71 -11.85
CA THR A 46 -2.70 -0.87 -11.26
C THR A 46 -2.46 -0.61 -9.77
N GLU A 47 -2.08 -1.64 -9.01
CA GLU A 47 -1.70 -1.51 -7.60
C GLU A 47 -0.50 -0.58 -7.41
N ARG A 48 0.56 -0.72 -8.23
CA ARG A 48 1.75 0.15 -8.21
C ARG A 48 1.40 1.60 -8.53
N ALA A 49 0.51 1.83 -9.49
CA ALA A 49 0.02 3.17 -9.80
C ALA A 49 -0.71 3.79 -8.60
N ALA A 50 -1.61 3.04 -7.96
CA ALA A 50 -2.31 3.49 -6.75
C ALA A 50 -1.34 3.80 -5.59
N LEU A 51 -0.38 2.90 -5.32
CA LEU A 51 0.67 3.11 -4.31
C LEU A 51 1.51 4.34 -4.60
N GLY A 52 1.91 4.55 -5.87
CA GLY A 52 2.66 5.71 -6.31
C GLY A 52 1.91 7.02 -6.07
N ILE A 53 0.63 7.08 -6.45
CA ILE A 53 -0.23 8.26 -6.24
C ILE A 53 -0.36 8.57 -4.75
N LEU A 54 -0.68 7.58 -3.90
CA LEU A 54 -0.80 7.79 -2.45
C LEU A 54 0.52 8.26 -1.84
N SER A 55 1.65 7.67 -2.26
CA SER A 55 2.97 8.05 -1.77
C SER A 55 3.34 9.49 -2.14
N LEU A 56 3.02 9.92 -3.37
CA LEU A 56 3.22 11.30 -3.80
C LEU A 56 2.35 12.29 -3.01
N ILE A 57 1.07 11.97 -2.80
CA ILE A 57 0.16 12.80 -2.00
C ILE A 57 0.70 12.97 -0.58
N LEU A 58 1.22 11.90 0.01
CA LEU A 58 1.81 11.89 1.35
C LEU A 58 3.09 12.73 1.44
N LEU A 59 3.91 12.76 0.39
CA LEU A 59 5.14 13.57 0.34
C LEU A 59 4.87 15.07 0.08
N LEU A 60 3.86 15.39 -0.71
CA LEU A 60 3.52 16.77 -1.11
C LEU A 60 2.82 17.59 -0.02
N LYS A 61 2.73 17.10 1.23
CA LYS A 61 1.87 17.67 2.29
C LYS A 61 0.41 17.83 1.87
N GLY A 62 -0.03 17.05 0.88
CA GLY A 62 -1.37 17.16 0.30
C GLY A 62 -2.46 16.82 1.32
N GLU A 63 -2.15 16.11 2.40
CA GLU A 63 -3.12 15.64 3.41
C GLU A 63 -3.95 16.75 4.07
N HIS A 64 -3.56 18.02 3.95
CA HIS A 64 -4.28 19.13 4.54
C HIS A 64 -5.44 19.63 3.67
N ALA A 65 -5.39 19.42 2.36
CA ALA A 65 -6.46 19.84 1.47
C ALA A 65 -7.47 18.71 1.25
N LEU A 66 -8.77 19.05 1.33
CA LEU A 66 -9.86 18.10 1.08
C LEU A 66 -9.75 17.46 -0.31
N PHE A 67 -9.33 18.24 -1.31
CA PHE A 67 -9.12 17.76 -2.68
C PHE A 67 -8.15 16.57 -2.74
N TRP A 68 -6.98 16.69 -2.13
CA TRP A 68 -5.99 15.62 -2.11
C TRP A 68 -6.44 14.39 -1.32
N ARG A 69 -7.21 14.58 -0.23
CA ARG A 69 -7.84 13.46 0.49
C ARG A 69 -8.85 12.72 -0.37
N PHE A 70 -9.63 13.45 -1.17
CA PHE A 70 -10.58 12.87 -2.10
C PHE A 70 -9.89 12.05 -3.20
N ILE A 71 -8.85 12.61 -3.82
CA ILE A 71 -8.03 11.87 -4.80
C ILE A 71 -7.36 10.64 -4.17
N ALA A 72 -6.84 10.77 -2.94
CA ALA A 72 -6.28 9.65 -2.21
C ALA A 72 -7.32 8.55 -1.95
N ALA A 73 -8.53 8.92 -1.53
CA ALA A 73 -9.61 7.96 -1.32
C ALA A 73 -9.99 7.23 -2.62
N LEU A 74 -10.12 7.95 -3.74
CA LEU A 74 -10.40 7.34 -5.04
C LEU A 74 -9.30 6.38 -5.47
N ALA A 75 -8.04 6.83 -5.48
CA ALA A 75 -6.91 6.02 -5.89
C ALA A 75 -6.70 4.80 -4.99
N GLY A 76 -6.84 5.00 -3.67
CA GLY A 76 -6.70 3.95 -2.68
C GLY A 76 -7.80 2.91 -2.76
N VAL A 77 -9.08 3.32 -2.84
CA VAL A 77 -10.20 2.38 -2.98
C VAL A 77 -10.08 1.59 -4.29
N TYR A 78 -9.74 2.25 -5.40
CA TYR A 78 -9.53 1.58 -6.67
C TYR A 78 -8.42 0.52 -6.58
N GLY A 79 -7.26 0.88 -6.02
CA GLY A 79 -6.16 -0.06 -5.79
C GLY A 79 -6.54 -1.23 -4.89
N LEU A 80 -7.30 -0.98 -3.81
CA LEU A 80 -7.79 -2.03 -2.91
C LEU A 80 -8.74 -3.00 -3.61
N ILE A 81 -9.68 -2.49 -4.41
CA ILE A 81 -10.60 -3.33 -5.18
C ILE A 81 -9.82 -4.26 -6.09
N VAL A 82 -8.83 -3.72 -6.82
CA VAL A 82 -8.01 -4.49 -7.76
C VAL A 82 -7.21 -5.58 -7.05
N GLY A 83 -6.55 -5.26 -5.93
CA GLY A 83 -5.76 -6.24 -5.19
C GLY A 83 -6.60 -7.30 -4.48
N VAL A 84 -7.75 -6.92 -3.92
CA VAL A 84 -8.71 -7.88 -3.37
C VAL A 84 -9.25 -8.79 -4.49
N MET A 85 -9.54 -8.25 -5.68
CA MET A 85 -9.97 -9.03 -6.83
C MET A 85 -8.90 -10.03 -7.28
N GLN A 86 -7.62 -9.62 -7.29
CA GLN A 86 -6.51 -10.51 -7.60
C GLN A 86 -6.40 -11.65 -6.60
N ASN A 87 -6.47 -11.34 -5.29
CA ASN A 87 -6.47 -12.35 -4.24
C ASN A 87 -7.66 -13.29 -4.32
N PHE A 88 -8.85 -12.77 -4.58
CA PHE A 88 -10.06 -13.57 -4.73
C PHE A 88 -9.99 -14.49 -5.95
N ASN A 89 -9.48 -13.99 -7.08
CA ASN A 89 -9.27 -14.81 -8.28
C ASN A 89 -8.29 -15.96 -8.02
N HIS A 90 -7.29 -15.73 -7.17
CA HIS A 90 -6.37 -16.79 -6.77
C HIS A 90 -7.06 -17.84 -5.89
N VAL A 91 -7.79 -17.42 -4.85
CA VAL A 91 -8.61 -18.32 -4.02
C VAL A 91 -9.63 -19.09 -4.85
N LYS A 92 -10.21 -18.46 -5.88
CA LYS A 92 -11.13 -19.12 -6.82
C LYS A 92 -10.47 -20.24 -7.61
N LYS A 93 -9.19 -20.12 -8.00
CA LYS A 93 -8.44 -21.19 -8.66
C LYS A 93 -8.16 -22.36 -7.71
N ILE A 94 -7.79 -22.05 -6.47
CA ILE A 94 -7.61 -23.05 -5.40
C ILE A 94 -8.89 -23.88 -5.22
N ASN A 95 -10.05 -23.23 -5.11
CA ASN A 95 -11.34 -23.90 -4.95
C ASN A 95 -11.76 -24.75 -6.16
N LYS A 96 -11.21 -24.50 -7.35
CA LYS A 96 -11.44 -25.31 -8.55
C LYS A 96 -10.55 -26.55 -8.64
N GLY A 97 -9.65 -26.74 -7.67
CA GLY A 97 -8.68 -27.84 -7.67
C GLY A 97 -7.41 -27.55 -8.48
N GLU A 98 -7.26 -26.34 -9.04
CA GLU A 98 -6.05 -25.88 -9.73
C GLU A 98 -5.02 -25.34 -8.72
N PHE A 99 -4.77 -26.09 -7.64
CA PHE A 99 -3.83 -25.66 -6.60
C PHE A 99 -2.39 -25.80 -7.08
N ASP A 100 -1.71 -24.68 -7.21
CA ASP A 100 -0.29 -24.64 -7.52
C ASP A 100 0.51 -24.40 -6.23
N TRP A 101 1.43 -25.30 -5.90
CA TRP A 101 2.32 -25.15 -4.74
C TRP A 101 3.30 -23.98 -4.91
N ALA A 102 3.53 -23.53 -6.14
CA ALA A 102 4.24 -22.29 -6.43
C ALA A 102 3.47 -21.04 -5.96
N ALA A 103 2.17 -21.14 -5.65
CA ALA A 103 1.38 -20.02 -5.12
C ALA A 103 1.90 -19.47 -3.79
N LEU A 104 2.65 -20.28 -3.04
CA LEU A 104 3.19 -19.95 -1.73
C LEU A 104 4.59 -19.30 -1.79
N THR A 105 5.19 -19.19 -2.96
CA THR A 105 6.52 -18.56 -3.10
C THR A 105 6.39 -17.04 -3.02
N PHE A 106 7.42 -16.38 -2.48
CA PHE A 106 7.38 -14.94 -2.20
C PHE A 106 7.24 -14.09 -3.47
N ASP A 107 7.74 -14.59 -4.60
CA ASP A 107 7.63 -13.97 -5.93
C ASP A 107 6.24 -14.16 -6.57
N HIS A 108 5.39 -15.01 -5.98
CA HIS A 108 4.09 -15.29 -6.53
C HIS A 108 3.16 -14.06 -6.46
N PRO A 109 2.45 -13.70 -7.55
CA PRO A 109 1.61 -12.50 -7.61
C PRO A 109 0.57 -12.38 -6.49
N TRP A 110 0.13 -13.51 -5.92
CA TRP A 110 -0.83 -13.55 -4.81
C TRP A 110 -0.26 -12.93 -3.53
N ILE A 111 0.97 -13.29 -3.14
CA ILE A 111 1.61 -12.75 -1.92
C ILE A 111 1.94 -11.26 -2.11
N LEU A 112 2.48 -10.90 -3.29
CA LEU A 112 2.78 -9.51 -3.62
C LEU A 112 1.52 -8.62 -3.56
N SER A 113 0.39 -9.09 -4.08
CA SER A 113 -0.88 -8.36 -4.02
C SER A 113 -1.39 -8.22 -2.59
N GLY A 114 -1.31 -9.27 -1.77
CA GLY A 114 -1.63 -9.18 -0.34
C GLY A 114 -0.80 -8.13 0.41
N LEU A 115 0.51 -8.05 0.12
CA LEU A 115 1.40 -7.03 0.66
C LEU A 115 1.04 -5.63 0.14
N ALA A 116 0.75 -5.50 -1.15
CA ALA A 116 0.34 -4.24 -1.76
C ALA A 116 -0.96 -3.71 -1.17
N VAL A 117 -1.96 -4.56 -0.96
CA VAL A 117 -3.23 -4.22 -0.29
C VAL A 117 -2.97 -3.70 1.12
N THR A 118 -2.10 -4.39 1.88
CA THR A 118 -1.75 -3.95 3.24
C THR A 118 -1.07 -2.58 3.24
N ALA A 119 -0.15 -2.34 2.31
CA ALA A 119 0.51 -1.04 2.14
C ALA A 119 -0.48 0.06 1.72
N LEU A 120 -1.42 -0.22 0.81
CA LEU A 120 -2.47 0.71 0.38
C LEU A 120 -3.36 1.14 1.56
N VAL A 121 -3.80 0.19 2.39
CA VAL A 121 -4.59 0.48 3.61
C VAL A 121 -3.78 1.37 4.56
N TRP A 122 -2.51 1.03 4.80
CA TRP A 122 -1.66 1.79 5.72
C TRP A 122 -1.46 3.24 5.25
N LEU A 123 -1.16 3.44 3.95
CA LEU A 123 -1.00 4.79 3.37
C LEU A 123 -2.30 5.59 3.45
N LEU A 124 -3.45 4.98 3.18
CA LEU A 124 -4.75 5.63 3.35
C LEU A 124 -4.98 6.08 4.80
N PHE A 125 -4.65 5.23 5.78
CA PHE A 125 -4.79 5.60 7.19
C PHE A 125 -3.90 6.78 7.58
N LEU A 126 -2.69 6.86 7.03
CA LEU A 126 -1.77 7.98 7.24
C LEU A 126 -2.32 9.29 6.62
N ILE A 127 -2.81 9.23 5.37
CA ILE A 127 -3.33 10.40 4.64
C ILE A 127 -4.63 10.93 5.26
N LEU A 128 -5.54 10.04 5.65
CA LEU A 128 -6.81 10.41 6.29
C LEU A 128 -6.65 10.78 7.76
N GLY A 129 -5.45 10.59 8.35
CA GLY A 129 -5.19 10.88 9.75
C GLY A 129 -5.87 9.91 10.72
N LEU A 130 -6.25 8.72 10.24
CA LEU A 130 -6.85 7.65 11.05
C LEU A 130 -5.79 6.85 11.82
N ALA A 131 -4.53 6.89 11.39
CA ALA A 131 -3.41 6.28 12.10
C ALA A 131 -3.16 7.00 13.44
N LYS A 132 -3.37 6.29 14.55
CA LYS A 132 -2.97 6.69 15.91
C LYS A 132 -1.76 5.86 16.34
N PRO A 133 -0.75 6.44 17.01
CA PRO A 133 0.26 5.64 17.68
C PRO A 133 -0.44 4.76 18.73
N PHE A 134 0.01 3.51 18.90
CA PHE A 134 -0.53 2.61 19.92
C PHE A 134 -0.53 3.31 21.29
N GLY A 135 -1.72 3.65 21.80
CA GLY A 135 -1.92 4.34 23.08
C GLY A 135 -1.96 5.88 23.05
N GLY A 136 -1.94 6.55 21.88
CA GLY A 136 -1.98 8.02 21.77
C GLY A 136 -3.24 8.58 21.11
N LYS A 137 -3.63 9.80 21.51
CA LYS A 137 -4.76 10.55 20.94
C LYS A 137 -4.55 10.89 19.46
N SER A 138 -5.64 10.99 18.70
CA SER A 138 -5.59 11.37 17.28
C SER A 138 -4.92 12.73 17.10
N PRO A 139 -4.12 12.92 16.04
CA PRO A 139 -3.63 14.26 15.68
C PRO A 139 -4.75 15.27 15.43
N LEU A 140 -5.97 14.79 15.15
CA LEU A 140 -7.19 15.59 14.99
C LEU A 140 -7.87 15.96 16.31
N GLU A 141 -7.57 15.27 17.42
CA GLU A 141 -8.15 15.56 18.73
C GLU A 141 -7.41 16.69 19.48
N ASN A 142 -6.15 16.95 19.12
CA ASN A 142 -5.40 18.10 19.64
C ASN A 142 -5.60 19.38 18.79
N ARG A 143 -6.58 19.40 17.89
CA ARG A 143 -6.87 20.54 16.99
C ARG A 143 -8.33 20.99 17.03
N ALA A 144 -9.11 20.48 17.99
CA ALA A 144 -10.44 20.97 18.35
C ALA A 144 -10.36 21.79 19.64
#